data_AF-A0A3D8SQQ5-F1
#
_entry.id   AF-A0A3D8SQQ5-F1
#
_cell.length_a   1.000
_cell.length_b   1.000
_cell.length_c   1.000
_cell.angle_alpha   90.00
_cell.angle_beta   90.00
_cell.angle_gamma   90.00
#
_symmetry.space_group_name_H-M   'P 1'
#
loop_
_entity.id
_entity.type
_entity.pdbx_description
1 polymer ?
#
loop_
_entity_poly.entity_id
_entity_poly.type
_entity_poly.pdbx_seq_one_letter_code
_entity_poly.pdbx_strand_id
1 'polypeptide(L)'
;MRFFTAAAAASVVSVAIAAPTSVASPTATDVTDVYAAQATAKTRSPTSCVKGAAFDRYVSIWFENTDYDMAAADPNFKFFAEKGITLANNFGLTHPSEPNYMAAVGGDYFGLDGDPFTQVPQNISSVVDLLEDKGISWGLYQEDQPYSGFQGFQWVNQQNGANDYVRKHNPEILYNSVVAKPERLEVIKNTTMFFKDLEADKLPQWMFITPNMTSDGHDTSVTTAGIWLRSFLEPLLNNTNFMQNTLVLITFDENETYTIQNRVFSVLLGDAVPKKLIGTTDANFYNHYSEIATVEANWDLHTLGRYDVGANVFANVAAKTGEHVRNWTESRYYNLSYPGIFNAAGKWAPQPVPNTNLRINGRTVLPSIKETWGHLQNETIYHGALEVPDGYHLPVYA
;
A
#
# COMPACT_ATOMS: atom_id res chain seq x y z
N MET A 1 0.70 74.67 46.84
CA MET A 1 1.37 74.75 45.52
C MET A 1 1.76 73.32 45.15
N ARG A 2 1.28 72.84 44.00
CA ARG A 2 1.07 71.42 43.68
C ARG A 2 2.37 70.66 43.41
N PHE A 3 2.50 69.46 43.98
CA PHE A 3 3.51 68.47 43.60
C PHE A 3 3.13 67.83 42.26
N PHE A 4 4.07 67.76 41.32
CA PHE A 4 3.94 66.96 40.10
C PHE A 4 5.01 65.86 40.11
N THR A 5 4.54 64.63 40.19
CA THR A 5 5.29 63.39 39.97
C THR A 5 5.41 63.14 38.47
N ALA A 6 6.62 62.94 37.97
CA ALA A 6 6.88 62.50 36.60
C ALA A 6 6.78 60.96 36.54
N ALA A 7 5.78 60.44 35.82
CA ALA A 7 5.68 59.02 35.48
C ALA A 7 6.36 58.78 34.13
N ALA A 8 7.38 57.91 34.11
CA ALA A 8 7.99 57.43 32.88
C ALA A 8 7.14 56.29 32.31
N ALA A 9 6.55 56.49 31.13
CA ALA A 9 5.89 55.44 30.37
C ALA A 9 6.93 54.68 29.55
N ALA A 10 7.17 53.41 29.88
CA ALA A 10 7.97 52.51 29.06
C ALA A 10 7.09 51.94 27.94
N SER A 11 7.38 52.33 26.71
CA SER A 11 6.74 51.78 25.50
C SER A 11 7.30 50.38 25.24
N VAL A 12 6.49 49.34 25.48
CA VAL A 12 6.83 47.98 25.08
C VAL A 12 6.53 47.83 23.59
N VAL A 13 7.57 47.78 22.76
CA VAL A 13 7.44 47.44 21.34
C VAL A 13 7.29 45.93 21.25
N SER A 14 6.08 45.44 21.02
CA SER A 14 5.84 44.04 20.68
C SER A 14 6.31 43.80 19.24
N VAL A 15 7.49 43.20 19.09
CA VAL A 15 7.94 42.66 17.79
C VAL A 15 7.20 41.36 17.56
N ALA A 16 6.18 41.38 16.71
CA ALA A 16 5.58 40.17 16.17
C ALA A 16 6.61 39.53 15.22
N ILE A 17 7.30 38.48 15.69
CA ILE A 17 8.12 37.64 14.83
C ILE A 17 7.15 36.80 13.99
N ALA A 18 6.92 37.22 12.74
CA ALA A 18 6.28 36.37 11.76
C ALA A 18 7.25 35.23 11.45
N ALA A 19 7.01 34.04 12.02
CA ALA A 19 7.72 32.84 11.61
C ALA A 19 7.39 32.59 10.12
N PRO A 20 8.38 32.42 9.23
CA PRO A 20 8.10 32.02 7.86
C PRO A 20 7.52 30.61 7.93
N THR A 21 6.23 30.47 7.69
CA THR A 21 5.59 29.18 7.45
C THR A 21 5.93 28.74 6.04
N SER A 22 7.19 28.35 5.80
CA SER A 22 7.53 27.60 4.59
C SER A 22 6.90 26.22 4.73
N VAL A 23 5.86 25.96 3.95
CA VAL A 23 5.27 24.62 3.85
C VAL A 23 6.31 23.71 3.19
N ALA A 24 6.49 22.49 3.72
CA ALA A 24 7.36 21.48 3.11
C ALA A 24 6.99 21.30 1.63
N SER A 25 7.98 21.43 0.72
CA SER A 25 7.77 21.18 -0.72
C SER A 25 7.84 19.68 -0.97
N PRO A 26 6.73 19.01 -1.31
CA PRO A 26 6.67 17.57 -1.32
C PRO A 26 7.49 16.94 -2.45
N THR A 27 7.81 17.69 -3.50
CA THR A 27 8.56 17.22 -4.67
C THR A 27 10.00 17.73 -4.72
N ALA A 28 10.54 18.25 -3.60
CA ALA A 28 11.93 18.69 -3.53
C ALA A 28 12.90 17.53 -3.81
N THR A 29 13.89 17.76 -4.68
CA THR A 29 14.93 16.77 -5.01
C THR A 29 16.31 17.21 -4.57
N ASP A 30 16.53 18.53 -4.39
CA ASP A 30 17.79 19.04 -3.86
C ASP A 30 17.92 18.77 -2.37
N VAL A 31 19.10 18.30 -1.95
CA VAL A 31 19.38 17.85 -0.57
C VAL A 31 19.03 18.91 0.47
N THR A 32 19.40 20.17 0.21
CA THR A 32 19.12 21.29 1.13
C THR A 32 17.62 21.53 1.28
N ASP A 33 16.86 21.41 0.20
CA ASP A 33 15.42 21.67 0.18
C ASP A 33 14.66 20.52 0.84
N VAL A 34 15.10 19.27 0.63
CA VAL A 34 14.57 18.10 1.33
C VAL A 34 14.78 18.21 2.83
N TYR A 35 15.96 18.63 3.30
CA TYR A 35 16.19 18.84 4.73
C TYR A 35 15.40 20.01 5.31
N ALA A 36 15.23 21.10 4.56
CA ALA A 36 14.36 22.20 4.97
C ALA A 36 12.89 21.76 5.08
N ALA A 37 12.41 20.96 4.12
CA ALA A 37 11.09 20.36 4.14
C ALA A 37 10.92 19.39 5.31
N GLN A 38 11.90 18.52 5.57
CA GLN A 38 11.91 17.58 6.69
C GLN A 38 11.74 18.29 8.04
N ALA A 39 12.39 19.44 8.23
CA ALA A 39 12.30 20.21 9.48
C ALA A 39 10.89 20.75 9.79
N THR A 40 10.03 20.86 8.78
CA THR A 40 8.66 21.42 8.91
C THR A 40 7.56 20.43 8.55
N ALA A 41 7.91 19.23 8.10
CA ALA A 41 6.99 18.19 7.71
C ALA A 41 6.12 17.76 8.91
N LYS A 42 4.81 17.78 8.70
CA LYS A 42 3.85 17.31 9.70
C LYS A 42 3.72 15.79 9.63
N THR A 43 3.39 15.18 10.75
CA THR A 43 3.14 13.74 10.84
C THR A 43 1.94 13.50 11.74
N ARG A 44 1.06 12.59 11.32
CA ARG A 44 -0.12 12.17 12.09
C ARG A 44 -0.10 10.66 12.32
N SER A 45 -0.70 10.28 13.44
CA SER A 45 -0.90 8.88 13.82
C SER A 45 -2.35 8.71 14.28
N PRO A 46 -3.31 8.84 13.36
CA PRO A 46 -4.71 8.63 13.69
C PRO A 46 -4.94 7.15 14.03
N THR A 47 -5.79 6.92 15.02
CA THR A 47 -6.20 5.58 15.44
C THR A 47 -7.69 5.40 15.23
N SER A 48 -8.10 4.15 15.09
CA SER A 48 -9.49 3.72 15.06
C SER A 48 -9.61 2.36 15.73
N CYS A 49 -10.84 1.93 16.03
CA CYS A 49 -11.12 0.64 16.66
C CYS A 49 -12.34 -0.03 16.01
N VAL A 50 -12.36 -0.07 14.67
CA VAL A 50 -13.40 -0.70 13.87
C VAL A 50 -13.18 -2.21 13.85
N LYS A 51 -14.07 -2.97 14.48
CA LYS A 51 -13.95 -4.44 14.51
C LYS A 51 -14.15 -5.03 13.12
N GLY A 52 -13.26 -5.94 12.74
CA GLY A 52 -13.40 -6.74 11.52
C GLY A 52 -13.95 -8.13 11.81
N ALA A 53 -14.30 -8.85 10.75
CA ALA A 53 -14.86 -10.19 10.82
C ALA A 53 -13.81 -11.27 11.18
N ALA A 54 -12.58 -11.11 10.67
CA ALA A 54 -11.47 -12.04 10.88
C ALA A 54 -10.30 -11.40 11.63
N PHE A 55 -9.99 -10.13 11.38
CA PHE A 55 -8.91 -9.38 12.01
C PHE A 55 -9.35 -7.94 12.32
N ASP A 56 -8.71 -7.31 13.30
CA ASP A 56 -8.91 -5.89 13.64
C ASP A 56 -7.77 -5.01 13.12
N ARG A 57 -6.65 -5.59 12.68
CA ARG A 57 -5.55 -4.87 12.05
C ARG A 57 -4.99 -5.68 10.87
N TYR A 58 -4.72 -5.02 9.76
CA TYR A 58 -4.06 -5.57 8.58
C TYR A 58 -2.71 -4.89 8.36
N VAL A 59 -1.68 -5.69 8.10
CA VAL A 59 -0.33 -5.20 7.80
C VAL A 59 0.16 -5.90 6.54
N SER A 60 0.41 -5.15 5.48
CA SER A 60 1.08 -5.68 4.29
C SER A 60 2.55 -5.26 4.33
N ILE A 61 3.47 -6.22 4.17
CA ILE A 61 4.91 -5.99 4.09
C ILE A 61 5.39 -6.53 2.76
N TRP A 62 5.85 -5.63 1.90
CA TRP A 62 6.30 -5.94 0.54
C TRP A 62 7.83 -5.94 0.45
N PHE A 63 8.36 -6.86 -0.34
CA PHE A 63 9.78 -7.01 -0.66
C PHE A 63 9.97 -6.98 -2.18
N GLU A 64 11.20 -6.79 -2.64
CA GLU A 64 11.50 -6.67 -4.06
C GLU A 64 11.59 -8.01 -4.77
N ASN A 65 11.23 -7.98 -6.05
CA ASN A 65 11.24 -9.05 -7.03
C ASN A 65 12.25 -10.17 -6.74
N THR A 66 11.72 -11.37 -6.50
CA THR A 66 12.53 -12.58 -6.39
C THR A 66 11.72 -13.80 -6.79
N ASP A 67 12.36 -14.80 -7.39
CA ASP A 67 11.68 -16.03 -7.75
C ASP A 67 11.15 -16.75 -6.49
N TYR A 68 9.90 -17.21 -6.54
CA TYR A 68 9.23 -17.92 -5.43
C TYR A 68 10.13 -18.95 -4.75
N ASP A 69 10.80 -19.80 -5.54
CA ASP A 69 11.60 -20.90 -5.01
C ASP A 69 12.83 -20.39 -4.24
N MET A 70 13.37 -19.22 -4.60
CA MET A 70 14.48 -18.58 -3.90
C MET A 70 14.03 -18.07 -2.52
N ALA A 71 12.93 -17.32 -2.45
CA ALA A 71 12.37 -16.86 -1.18
C ALA A 71 11.90 -18.02 -0.29
N ALA A 72 11.26 -19.04 -0.87
CA ALA A 72 10.80 -20.21 -0.12
C ALA A 72 11.96 -21.05 0.46
N ALA A 73 13.13 -21.02 -0.19
CA ALA A 73 14.34 -21.72 0.27
C ALA A 73 15.12 -20.92 1.32
N ASP A 74 14.95 -19.60 1.39
CA ASP A 74 15.66 -18.76 2.36
C ASP A 74 15.21 -19.07 3.80
N PRO A 75 16.14 -19.35 4.73
CA PRO A 75 15.80 -19.76 6.10
C PRO A 75 15.04 -18.68 6.89
N ASN A 76 15.21 -17.40 6.54
CA ASN A 76 14.54 -16.30 7.24
C ASN A 76 13.07 -16.21 6.85
N PHE A 77 12.74 -16.34 5.56
CA PHE A 77 11.34 -16.38 5.10
C PHE A 77 10.66 -17.69 5.52
N LYS A 78 11.37 -18.82 5.45
CA LYS A 78 10.88 -20.12 5.93
C LYS A 78 10.45 -20.07 7.40
N PHE A 79 11.18 -19.35 8.25
CA PHE A 79 10.81 -19.18 9.66
C PHE A 79 9.41 -18.58 9.83
N PHE A 80 9.00 -17.65 8.97
CA PHE A 80 7.66 -17.07 9.01
C PHE A 80 6.61 -18.00 8.40
N ALA A 81 6.95 -18.73 7.33
CA ALA A 81 6.07 -19.75 6.76
C ALA A 81 5.69 -20.84 7.78
N GLU A 82 6.65 -21.29 8.60
CA GLU A 82 6.40 -22.25 9.70
C GLU A 82 5.46 -21.71 10.79
N LYS A 83 5.21 -20.39 10.82
CA LYS A 83 4.34 -19.70 11.79
C LYS A 83 3.04 -19.17 11.20
N GLY A 84 2.83 -19.34 9.90
CA GLY A 84 1.72 -18.75 9.17
C GLY A 84 1.06 -19.73 8.22
N ILE A 85 0.34 -19.18 7.24
CA ILE A 85 -0.23 -19.90 6.11
C ILE A 85 0.57 -19.47 4.88
N THR A 86 1.27 -20.39 4.22
CA THR A 86 1.91 -20.08 2.93
C THR A 86 0.85 -20.05 1.84
N LEU A 87 0.79 -18.98 1.06
CA LEU A 87 -0.04 -18.88 -0.14
C LEU A 87 0.76 -19.42 -1.33
N ALA A 88 0.52 -20.66 -1.72
CA ALA A 88 1.31 -21.36 -2.76
C ALA A 88 0.98 -20.91 -4.19
N ASN A 89 -0.10 -20.15 -4.38
CA ASN A 89 -0.60 -19.74 -5.67
C ASN A 89 -1.00 -18.25 -5.67
N ASN A 90 -0.13 -17.41 -5.10
CA ASN A 90 -0.22 -15.95 -5.16
C ASN A 90 0.66 -15.40 -6.28
N PHE A 91 0.15 -14.42 -7.04
CA PHE A 91 0.82 -13.89 -8.23
C PHE A 91 0.95 -12.37 -8.22
N GLY A 92 2.08 -11.88 -8.74
CA GLY A 92 2.18 -10.53 -9.27
C GLY A 92 1.24 -10.32 -10.46
N LEU A 93 1.09 -9.07 -10.87
CA LEU A 93 0.11 -8.67 -11.89
C LEU A 93 0.76 -8.32 -13.23
N THR A 94 2.01 -7.86 -13.19
CA THR A 94 2.83 -7.55 -14.35
C THR A 94 4.30 -7.35 -13.92
N HIS A 95 5.13 -6.91 -14.86
CA HIS A 95 6.43 -6.30 -14.61
C HIS A 95 6.48 -4.89 -15.18
N PRO A 96 7.31 -3.98 -14.61
CA PRO A 96 8.18 -4.12 -13.42
C PRO A 96 7.41 -3.85 -12.10
N SER A 97 8.09 -3.42 -11.02
CA SER A 97 7.57 -3.23 -9.67
C SER A 97 6.45 -2.20 -9.53
N GLU A 98 6.63 -0.97 -10.06
CA GLU A 98 5.68 0.13 -9.86
C GLU A 98 4.21 -0.20 -10.17
N PRO A 99 3.87 -0.88 -11.29
CA PRO A 99 2.49 -1.27 -11.55
C PRO A 99 1.91 -2.25 -10.52
N ASN A 100 2.71 -3.13 -9.89
CA ASN A 100 2.22 -4.01 -8.83
C ASN A 100 1.83 -3.21 -7.57
N TYR A 101 2.69 -2.27 -7.13
CA TYR A 101 2.36 -1.35 -6.03
C TYR A 101 1.11 -0.50 -6.33
N MET A 102 1.00 0.05 -7.55
CA MET A 102 -0.18 0.80 -7.98
C MET A 102 -1.45 -0.06 -7.86
N ALA A 103 -1.39 -1.29 -8.38
CA ALA A 103 -2.52 -2.19 -8.44
C ALA A 103 -2.98 -2.71 -7.06
N ALA A 104 -2.05 -2.94 -6.13
CA ALA A 104 -2.33 -3.45 -4.79
C ALA A 104 -3.21 -2.53 -3.94
N VAL A 105 -3.25 -1.22 -4.27
CA VAL A 105 -4.15 -0.25 -3.62
C VAL A 105 -5.23 0.30 -4.55
N GLY A 106 -5.02 0.19 -5.86
CA GLY A 106 -5.90 0.75 -6.88
C GLY A 106 -6.90 -0.22 -7.49
N GLY A 107 -6.72 -1.53 -7.35
CA GLY A 107 -7.55 -2.50 -8.08
C GLY A 107 -7.33 -2.48 -9.60
N ASP A 108 -6.29 -1.77 -10.08
CA ASP A 108 -5.78 -1.77 -11.45
C ASP A 108 -4.41 -1.08 -11.52
N TYR A 109 -3.56 -1.46 -12.49
CA TYR A 109 -2.32 -0.74 -12.85
C TYR A 109 -2.48 0.17 -14.09
N PHE A 110 -3.69 0.22 -14.68
CA PHE A 110 -4.06 1.13 -15.77
C PHE A 110 -3.08 1.13 -16.96
N GLY A 111 -2.53 -0.05 -17.25
CA GLY A 111 -1.55 -0.31 -18.30
C GLY A 111 -0.15 0.24 -18.08
N LEU A 112 0.21 0.69 -16.87
CA LEU A 112 1.58 1.07 -16.52
C LEU A 112 2.55 -0.10 -16.81
N ASP A 113 3.64 0.18 -17.52
CA ASP A 113 4.60 -0.81 -18.02
C ASP A 113 6.07 -0.43 -17.76
N GLY A 114 6.30 0.42 -16.76
CA GLY A 114 7.63 0.88 -16.37
C GLY A 114 7.62 1.56 -15.01
N ASP A 115 8.74 2.21 -14.69
CA ASP A 115 8.96 2.94 -13.43
C ASP A 115 9.06 4.49 -13.61
N PRO A 116 8.15 5.17 -14.35
CA PRO A 116 8.22 6.61 -14.54
C PRO A 116 7.75 7.36 -13.27
N PHE A 117 7.94 8.68 -13.24
CA PHE A 117 7.25 9.49 -12.24
C PHE A 117 5.73 9.48 -12.53
N THR A 118 4.97 8.61 -11.86
CA THR A 118 3.54 8.42 -12.14
C THR A 118 2.63 9.20 -11.19
N GLN A 119 1.64 9.90 -11.74
CA GLN A 119 0.59 10.56 -10.97
C GLN A 119 -0.77 10.07 -11.43
N VAL A 120 -1.38 9.19 -10.62
CA VAL A 120 -2.71 8.66 -10.90
C VAL A 120 -3.75 9.78 -10.76
N PRO A 121 -4.60 10.03 -11.79
CA PRO A 121 -5.60 11.09 -11.78
C PRO A 121 -6.49 11.15 -10.52
N GLN A 122 -6.85 12.36 -10.11
CA GLN A 122 -7.58 12.59 -8.85
C GLN A 122 -8.97 11.92 -8.79
N ASN A 123 -9.58 11.65 -9.94
CA ASN A 123 -10.87 10.95 -10.05
C ASN A 123 -10.76 9.41 -9.94
N ILE A 124 -9.56 8.87 -9.74
CA ILE A 124 -9.31 7.45 -9.47
C ILE A 124 -9.12 7.26 -7.97
N SER A 125 -10.11 6.63 -7.34
CA SER A 125 -10.04 6.23 -5.92
C SER A 125 -9.07 5.08 -5.67
N SER A 126 -8.54 4.98 -4.45
CA SER A 126 -7.78 3.82 -3.94
C SER A 126 -8.47 3.21 -2.72
N VAL A 127 -7.92 2.12 -2.18
CA VAL A 127 -8.41 1.46 -0.96
C VAL A 127 -8.56 2.43 0.22
N VAL A 128 -7.76 3.50 0.27
CA VAL A 128 -7.88 4.57 1.27
C VAL A 128 -9.26 5.22 1.26
N ASP A 129 -9.87 5.43 0.09
CA ASP A 129 -11.22 6.02 0.03
C ASP A 129 -12.27 5.08 0.66
N LEU A 130 -12.07 3.75 0.55
CA LEU A 130 -12.93 2.74 1.16
C LEU A 130 -12.73 2.67 2.68
N LEU A 131 -11.48 2.73 3.14
CA LEU A 131 -11.13 2.73 4.56
C LEU A 131 -11.68 3.96 5.27
N GLU A 132 -11.52 5.14 4.67
CA GLU A 132 -12.02 6.40 5.24
C GLU A 132 -13.55 6.48 5.28
N ASP A 133 -14.26 5.93 4.30
CA ASP A 133 -15.72 5.84 4.33
C ASP A 133 -16.24 5.07 5.56
N LYS A 134 -15.47 4.06 6.00
CA LYS A 134 -15.76 3.28 7.22
C LYS A 134 -15.06 3.80 8.48
N GLY A 135 -14.31 4.91 8.39
CA GLY A 135 -13.58 5.49 9.52
C GLY A 135 -12.43 4.62 10.05
N ILE A 136 -11.83 3.80 9.18
CA ILE A 136 -10.68 2.95 9.51
C ILE A 136 -9.40 3.75 9.30
N SER A 137 -8.58 3.85 10.34
CA SER A 137 -7.30 4.52 10.26
C SER A 137 -6.31 3.69 9.46
N TRP A 138 -5.53 4.39 8.65
CA TRP A 138 -4.56 3.81 7.74
C TRP A 138 -3.23 4.58 7.81
N GLY A 139 -2.15 3.95 7.38
CA GLY A 139 -0.86 4.63 7.22
C GLY A 139 0.16 3.76 6.50
N LEU A 140 1.12 4.41 5.87
CA LEU A 140 2.25 3.75 5.22
C LEU A 140 3.51 3.97 6.06
N TYR A 141 4.38 2.97 6.11
CA TYR A 141 5.69 3.07 6.73
C TYR A 141 6.77 2.62 5.74
N GLN A 142 7.55 3.56 5.26
CA GLN A 142 8.56 3.37 4.22
C GLN A 142 9.93 3.57 4.86
N GLU A 143 10.81 2.57 4.79
CA GLU A 143 12.14 2.71 5.39
C GLU A 143 12.91 3.83 4.70
N ASP A 144 13.65 4.62 5.49
CA ASP A 144 14.48 5.74 5.05
C ASP A 144 13.82 6.82 4.15
N GLN A 145 12.49 6.84 4.06
CA GLN A 145 11.75 8.00 3.52
C GLN A 145 12.14 9.26 4.31
N PRO A 146 12.57 10.35 3.64
CA PRO A 146 13.23 11.47 4.32
C PRO A 146 12.30 12.23 5.28
N TYR A 147 11.02 12.35 4.96
CA TYR A 147 10.01 12.93 5.85
C TYR A 147 8.61 12.47 5.44
N SER A 148 7.63 12.59 6.34
CA SER A 148 6.25 12.14 6.06
C SER A 148 5.63 12.89 4.89
N GLY A 149 5.09 12.15 3.92
CA GLY A 149 4.49 12.71 2.71
C GLY A 149 5.50 13.18 1.66
N PHE A 150 6.74 12.67 1.67
CA PHE A 150 7.70 12.93 0.59
C PHE A 150 7.19 12.37 -0.75
N GLN A 151 7.05 13.23 -1.75
CA GLN A 151 6.57 12.90 -3.10
C GLN A 151 7.67 12.96 -4.17
N GLY A 152 8.92 13.24 -3.80
CA GLY A 152 10.05 13.22 -4.73
C GLY A 152 10.28 11.82 -5.31
N PHE A 153 10.94 11.77 -6.48
CA PHE A 153 11.13 10.51 -7.23
C PHE A 153 11.96 9.47 -6.44
N GLN A 154 13.01 9.92 -5.75
CA GLN A 154 13.86 9.08 -4.91
C GLN A 154 14.56 9.93 -3.85
N TRP A 155 15.09 9.26 -2.83
CA TRP A 155 16.01 9.82 -1.85
C TRP A 155 17.17 8.85 -1.64
N VAL A 156 18.39 9.40 -1.59
CA VAL A 156 19.61 8.61 -1.39
C VAL A 156 20.21 8.93 -0.03
N ASN A 157 20.95 7.97 0.50
CA ASN A 157 21.72 8.16 1.71
C ASN A 157 22.84 9.18 1.48
N GLN A 158 22.85 10.26 2.25
CA GLN A 158 23.84 11.33 2.06
C GLN A 158 25.25 10.97 2.56
N GLN A 159 25.43 9.84 3.25
CA GLN A 159 26.72 9.40 3.76
C GLN A 159 27.37 8.34 2.86
N ASN A 160 26.60 7.36 2.38
CA ASN A 160 27.13 6.22 1.62
C ASN A 160 26.57 6.10 0.18
N GLY A 161 25.61 6.95 -0.21
CA GLY A 161 25.04 6.96 -1.56
C GLY A 161 24.08 5.82 -1.89
N ALA A 162 23.70 4.98 -0.92
CA ALA A 162 22.70 3.94 -1.12
C ALA A 162 21.32 4.52 -1.48
N ASN A 163 20.52 3.76 -2.22
CA ASN A 163 19.14 4.13 -2.52
C ASN A 163 18.25 3.89 -1.29
N ASP A 164 17.97 4.95 -0.54
CA ASP A 164 17.21 4.88 0.71
C ASP A 164 15.70 4.80 0.45
N TYR A 165 15.18 5.54 -0.53
CA TYR A 165 13.75 5.53 -0.84
C TYR A 165 13.53 5.75 -2.33
N VAL A 166 12.60 4.99 -2.91
CA VAL A 166 12.10 5.20 -4.27
C VAL A 166 10.59 5.35 -4.25
N ARG A 167 10.07 6.30 -5.01
CA ARG A 167 8.65 6.59 -5.06
C ARG A 167 7.81 5.43 -5.58
N LYS A 168 8.39 4.63 -6.48
CA LYS A 168 7.72 3.50 -7.12
C LYS A 168 7.27 2.40 -6.15
N HIS A 169 7.87 2.27 -4.96
CA HIS A 169 7.51 1.26 -3.96
C HIS A 169 6.57 1.80 -2.85
N ASN A 170 6.04 3.02 -3.05
CA ASN A 170 5.10 3.67 -2.14
C ASN A 170 3.74 3.81 -2.83
N PRO A 171 2.79 2.91 -2.62
CA PRO A 171 1.63 2.77 -3.50
C PRO A 171 0.68 3.98 -3.44
N GLU A 172 0.42 4.54 -2.25
CA GLU A 172 -0.54 5.64 -2.10
C GLU A 172 0.04 7.01 -2.50
N ILE A 173 1.38 7.17 -2.53
CA ILE A 173 1.99 8.40 -3.04
C ILE A 173 1.77 8.58 -4.55
N LEU A 174 1.44 7.49 -5.26
CA LEU A 174 1.12 7.50 -6.69
C LEU A 174 -0.20 8.23 -6.98
N TYR A 175 -1.13 8.29 -6.01
CA TYR A 175 -2.51 8.72 -6.23
C TYR A 175 -2.75 10.20 -5.90
N ASN A 176 -3.21 10.99 -6.88
CA ASN A 176 -3.58 12.39 -6.65
C ASN A 176 -4.80 12.54 -5.73
N SER A 177 -5.68 11.54 -5.65
CA SER A 177 -6.76 11.49 -4.64
C SER A 177 -6.22 11.46 -3.21
N VAL A 178 -4.97 11.03 -3.01
CA VAL A 178 -4.25 11.00 -1.74
C VAL A 178 -3.36 12.23 -1.58
N VAL A 179 -2.43 12.45 -2.50
CA VAL A 179 -1.37 13.47 -2.31
C VAL A 179 -1.87 14.91 -2.38
N ALA A 180 -3.07 15.15 -2.92
CA ALA A 180 -3.72 16.46 -2.87
C ALA A 180 -4.31 16.81 -1.49
N LYS A 181 -4.35 15.87 -0.55
CA LYS A 181 -4.90 16.02 0.81
C LYS A 181 -3.78 15.99 1.85
N PRO A 182 -3.42 17.13 2.47
CA PRO A 182 -2.31 17.20 3.44
C PRO A 182 -2.43 16.17 4.56
N GLU A 183 -3.64 15.94 5.07
CA GLU A 183 -3.91 14.99 6.14
C GLU A 183 -3.63 13.53 5.78
N ARG A 184 -3.69 13.18 4.49
CA ARG A 184 -3.35 11.85 3.97
C ARG A 184 -1.84 11.72 3.74
N LEU A 185 -1.17 12.78 3.30
CA LEU A 185 0.31 12.82 3.22
C LEU A 185 0.97 12.62 4.58
N GLU A 186 0.38 13.22 5.63
CA GLU A 186 0.91 13.17 7.00
C GLU A 186 0.91 11.76 7.63
N VAL A 187 0.25 10.77 7.00
CA VAL A 187 0.23 9.35 7.45
C VAL A 187 1.06 8.42 6.57
N ILE A 188 1.74 8.93 5.54
CA ILE A 188 2.75 8.21 4.75
C ILE A 188 4.12 8.53 5.33
N LYS A 189 4.65 7.63 6.16
CA LYS A 189 5.70 7.93 7.15
C LYS A 189 6.96 7.11 6.93
N ASN A 190 8.03 7.50 7.61
CA ASN A 190 9.22 6.68 7.76
C ASN A 190 9.00 5.53 8.78
N THR A 191 9.67 4.37 8.64
CA THR A 191 9.59 3.27 9.62
C THR A 191 10.06 3.64 11.04
N THR A 192 10.90 4.66 11.23
CA THR A 192 11.20 5.21 12.56
C THR A 192 9.95 5.72 13.28
N MET A 193 8.93 6.20 12.55
CA MET A 193 7.63 6.56 13.12
C MET A 193 6.79 5.34 13.48
N PHE A 194 6.97 4.20 12.82
CA PHE A 194 6.28 2.94 13.21
C PHE A 194 6.60 2.59 14.66
N PHE A 195 7.88 2.62 15.04
CA PHE A 195 8.28 2.29 16.41
C PHE A 195 7.74 3.31 17.44
N LYS A 196 7.73 4.61 17.10
CA LYS A 196 7.11 5.63 17.95
C LYS A 196 5.60 5.41 18.11
N ASP A 197 4.92 5.05 17.03
CA ASP A 197 3.48 4.76 17.06
C ASP A 197 3.19 3.48 17.84
N LEU A 198 4.01 2.44 17.69
CA LEU A 198 3.92 1.19 18.45
C LEU A 198 4.08 1.42 19.95
N GLU A 199 5.09 2.18 20.37
CA GLU A 199 5.32 2.53 21.78
C GLU A 199 4.18 3.37 22.36
N ALA A 200 3.57 4.23 21.55
CA ALA A 200 2.48 5.11 21.95
C ALA A 200 1.09 4.47 21.85
N ASP A 201 0.97 3.20 21.44
CA ASP A 201 -0.30 2.52 21.13
C ASP A 201 -1.14 3.29 20.09
N LYS A 202 -0.47 3.75 19.01
CA LYS A 202 -1.01 4.58 17.93
C LYS A 202 -0.85 3.99 16.53
N LEU A 203 -0.59 2.69 16.42
CA LEU A 203 -0.58 2.03 15.12
C LEU A 203 -1.98 2.08 14.48
N PRO A 204 -2.10 2.42 13.18
CA PRO A 204 -3.37 2.39 12.49
C PRO A 204 -3.87 0.94 12.28
N GLN A 205 -5.12 0.80 11.86
CA GLN A 205 -5.72 -0.51 11.62
C GLN A 205 -5.30 -1.10 10.26
N TRP A 206 -5.05 -0.29 9.25
CA TRP A 206 -4.48 -0.73 7.98
C TRP A 206 -3.09 -0.14 7.78
N MET A 207 -2.11 -1.00 7.51
CA MET A 207 -0.70 -0.61 7.33
C MET A 207 -0.12 -1.23 6.08
N PHE A 208 0.66 -0.45 5.36
CA PHE A 208 1.50 -0.93 4.26
C PHE A 208 2.95 -0.51 4.51
N ILE A 209 3.85 -1.49 4.54
CA ILE A 209 5.23 -1.33 4.96
C ILE A 209 6.15 -1.76 3.82
N THR A 210 7.10 -0.90 3.47
CA THR A 210 8.10 -1.15 2.44
C THR A 210 9.49 -0.90 3.04
N PRO A 211 10.41 -1.87 3.02
CA PRO A 211 11.83 -1.62 3.30
C PRO A 211 12.49 -0.74 2.22
N ASN A 212 13.73 -0.30 2.45
CA ASN A 212 14.49 0.45 1.45
C ASN A 212 15.10 -0.50 0.41
N MET A 213 15.68 0.02 -0.68
CA MET A 213 16.23 -0.78 -1.79
C MET A 213 17.34 -1.76 -1.37
N THR A 214 17.96 -1.56 -0.21
CA THR A 214 18.93 -2.52 0.34
C THR A 214 18.20 -3.63 1.10
N SER A 215 17.27 -3.24 1.97
CA SER A 215 16.53 -4.09 2.90
C SER A 215 15.37 -4.85 2.26
N ASP A 216 14.86 -4.42 1.10
CA ASP A 216 13.82 -5.12 0.35
C ASP A 216 14.39 -6.25 -0.52
N GLY A 217 15.70 -6.19 -0.79
CA GLY A 217 16.44 -7.16 -1.57
C GLY A 217 16.88 -6.66 -2.96
N HIS A 218 16.40 -5.51 -3.43
CA HIS A 218 16.65 -5.01 -4.80
C HIS A 218 18.14 -4.84 -5.11
N ASP A 219 18.83 -4.02 -4.31
CA ASP A 219 20.25 -3.70 -4.46
C ASP A 219 21.14 -4.73 -3.73
N THR A 220 20.54 -5.79 -3.18
CA THR A 220 21.26 -6.84 -2.43
C THR A 220 20.80 -8.27 -2.76
N SER A 221 20.07 -8.94 -1.86
CA SER A 221 19.64 -10.33 -1.98
C SER A 221 18.43 -10.62 -1.11
N VAL A 222 17.69 -11.68 -1.47
CA VAL A 222 16.59 -12.19 -0.65
C VAL A 222 17.02 -12.54 0.78
N THR A 223 18.28 -12.92 1.02
CA THR A 223 18.77 -13.22 2.37
C THR A 223 18.93 -11.95 3.19
N THR A 224 19.38 -10.84 2.59
CA THR A 224 19.41 -9.53 3.26
C THR A 224 18.00 -9.11 3.63
N ALA A 225 17.05 -9.25 2.70
CA ALA A 225 15.64 -8.97 2.93
C ALA A 225 15.06 -9.82 4.07
N GLY A 226 15.38 -11.11 4.07
CA GLY A 226 15.01 -12.03 5.13
C GLY A 226 15.56 -11.62 6.51
N ILE A 227 16.83 -11.20 6.58
CA ILE A 227 17.45 -10.72 7.84
C ILE A 227 16.77 -9.45 8.34
N TRP A 228 16.46 -8.51 7.43
CA TRP A 228 15.70 -7.31 7.76
C TRP A 228 14.32 -7.70 8.33
N LEU A 229 13.60 -8.60 7.65
CA LEU A 229 12.28 -9.05 8.08
C LEU A 229 12.31 -9.73 9.46
N ARG A 230 13.33 -10.56 9.72
CA ARG A 230 13.55 -11.14 11.06
C ARG A 230 13.76 -10.05 12.10
N SER A 231 14.60 -9.05 11.80
CA SER A 231 14.90 -7.97 12.73
C SER A 231 13.68 -7.08 13.02
N PHE A 232 12.87 -6.81 11.99
CA PHE A 232 11.68 -5.97 12.09
C PHE A 232 10.49 -6.72 12.71
N LEU A 233 10.07 -7.84 12.12
CA LEU A 233 8.79 -8.49 12.43
C LEU A 233 8.86 -9.53 13.54
N GLU A 234 9.96 -10.27 13.70
CA GLU A 234 10.04 -11.33 14.72
C GLU A 234 9.78 -10.81 16.15
N PRO A 235 10.37 -9.68 16.60
CA PRO A 235 10.07 -9.13 17.92
C PRO A 235 8.61 -8.72 18.08
N LEU A 236 7.96 -8.28 17.00
CA LEU A 236 6.58 -7.82 17.00
C LEU A 236 5.58 -8.97 17.20
N LEU A 237 5.97 -10.21 16.86
CA LEU A 237 5.13 -11.40 17.08
C LEU A 237 4.76 -11.63 18.55
N ASN A 238 5.57 -11.12 19.48
CA ASN A 238 5.33 -11.20 20.92
C ASN A 238 4.94 -9.85 21.54
N ASN A 239 4.83 -8.79 20.75
CA ASN A 239 4.48 -7.46 21.22
C ASN A 239 2.96 -7.29 21.28
N THR A 240 2.43 -6.99 22.46
CA THR A 240 0.97 -6.88 22.71
C THR A 240 0.34 -5.59 22.17
N ASN A 241 1.12 -4.56 21.87
CA ASN A 241 0.64 -3.38 21.14
C ASN A 241 0.47 -3.69 19.64
N PHE A 242 1.33 -4.57 19.11
CA PHE A 242 1.27 -4.99 17.71
C PHE A 242 0.25 -6.11 17.46
N MET A 243 0.28 -7.18 18.25
CA MET A 243 -0.62 -8.33 18.15
C MET A 243 -1.93 -8.07 18.90
N GLN A 244 -2.85 -7.38 18.22
CA GLN A 244 -4.19 -7.03 18.71
C GLN A 244 -5.23 -7.54 17.72
N ASN A 245 -5.28 -8.86 17.51
CA ASN A 245 -6.06 -9.49 16.43
C ASN A 245 -5.59 -9.01 15.04
N THR A 246 -4.29 -9.08 14.81
CA THR A 246 -3.59 -8.60 13.63
C THR A 246 -3.39 -9.72 12.60
N LEU A 247 -3.72 -9.44 11.34
CA LEU A 247 -3.31 -10.21 10.18
C LEU A 247 -2.16 -9.48 9.48
N VAL A 248 -1.07 -10.19 9.24
CA VAL A 248 0.10 -9.72 8.50
C VAL A 248 0.22 -10.53 7.22
N LEU A 249 0.39 -9.85 6.09
CA LEU A 249 0.85 -10.42 4.84
C LEU A 249 2.32 -10.07 4.65
N ILE A 250 3.14 -11.08 4.43
CA ILE A 250 4.49 -10.94 3.88
C ILE A 250 4.40 -11.35 2.41
N THR A 251 4.84 -10.50 1.49
CA THR A 251 4.77 -10.77 0.05
C THR A 251 5.88 -10.06 -0.73
N PHE A 252 5.91 -10.27 -2.04
CA PHE A 252 6.82 -9.67 -3.00
C PHE A 252 5.99 -9.03 -4.12
N ASP A 253 6.50 -7.99 -4.74
CA ASP A 253 5.84 -7.29 -5.86
C ASP A 253 5.68 -8.16 -7.12
N GLU A 254 6.70 -8.93 -7.47
CA GLU A 254 6.72 -9.88 -8.59
C GLU A 254 7.83 -10.93 -8.42
N ASN A 255 7.98 -11.81 -9.41
CA ASN A 255 9.16 -12.64 -9.54
C ASN A 255 10.28 -11.95 -10.32
N GLU A 256 11.50 -12.48 -10.23
CA GLU A 256 12.66 -11.99 -11.00
C GLU A 256 12.57 -12.43 -12.47
N THR A 257 12.12 -13.66 -12.71
CA THR A 257 12.24 -14.30 -14.02
C THR A 257 11.00 -14.05 -14.91
N TYR A 258 11.13 -13.16 -15.89
CA TYR A 258 10.06 -12.78 -16.84
C TYR A 258 9.60 -13.92 -17.78
N THR A 259 10.29 -15.07 -17.80
CA THR A 259 9.96 -16.22 -18.67
C THR A 259 9.21 -17.34 -17.96
N ILE A 260 8.92 -17.20 -16.66
CA ILE A 260 8.06 -18.11 -15.88
C ILE A 260 6.86 -17.34 -15.34
N GLN A 261 5.83 -18.03 -14.85
CA GLN A 261 4.67 -17.34 -14.27
C GLN A 261 5.09 -16.47 -13.08
N ASN A 262 4.51 -15.27 -12.96
CA ASN A 262 4.78 -14.27 -11.94
C ASN A 262 4.29 -14.70 -10.54
N ARG A 263 4.74 -15.84 -10.06
CA ARG A 263 4.34 -16.39 -8.77
C ARG A 263 5.26 -15.84 -7.68
N VAL A 264 4.68 -15.27 -6.64
CA VAL A 264 5.39 -14.64 -5.52
C VAL A 264 5.26 -15.45 -4.25
N PHE A 265 6.34 -15.53 -3.47
CA PHE A 265 6.27 -16.15 -2.15
C PHE A 265 5.40 -15.29 -1.23
N SER A 266 4.46 -15.88 -0.50
CA SER A 266 3.59 -15.10 0.38
C SER A 266 3.17 -15.90 1.60
N VAL A 267 3.10 -15.22 2.75
CA VAL A 267 2.73 -15.82 4.04
C VAL A 267 1.74 -14.92 4.76
N LEU A 268 0.62 -15.51 5.20
CA LEU A 268 -0.29 -14.90 6.16
C LEU A 268 0.09 -15.30 7.58
N LEU A 269 0.25 -14.33 8.47
CA LEU A 269 0.74 -14.51 9.83
C LEU A 269 0.05 -13.53 10.80
N GLY A 270 0.26 -13.71 12.10
CA GLY A 270 -0.30 -12.86 13.16
C GLY A 270 -1.28 -13.60 14.05
N ASP A 271 -1.73 -12.94 15.11
CA ASP A 271 -2.63 -13.52 16.11
C ASP A 271 -4.09 -13.62 15.64
N ALA A 272 -4.43 -13.04 14.49
CA ALA A 272 -5.69 -13.30 13.78
C ALA A 272 -5.71 -14.65 13.03
N VAL A 273 -4.54 -15.27 12.77
CA VAL A 273 -4.47 -16.57 12.09
C VAL A 273 -4.92 -17.68 13.05
N PRO A 274 -5.95 -18.49 12.69
CA PRO A 274 -6.37 -19.61 13.53
C PRO A 274 -5.22 -20.60 13.75
N LYS A 275 -4.98 -20.99 15.01
CA LYS A 275 -3.88 -21.91 15.40
C LYS A 275 -3.80 -23.18 14.56
N LYS A 276 -4.93 -23.72 14.11
CA LYS A 276 -5.02 -24.93 13.28
C LYS A 276 -4.48 -24.76 11.84
N LEU A 277 -4.29 -23.53 11.40
CA LEU A 277 -3.78 -23.18 10.07
C LEU A 277 -2.29 -22.78 10.09
N ILE A 278 -1.68 -22.67 11.27
CA ILE A 278 -0.25 -22.38 11.40
C ILE A 278 0.57 -23.53 10.78
N GLY A 279 1.53 -23.19 9.92
CA GLY A 279 2.37 -24.12 9.18
C GLY A 279 1.66 -24.83 8.01
N THR A 280 0.46 -24.36 7.63
CA THR A 280 -0.28 -24.93 6.50
C THR A 280 -0.01 -24.17 5.20
N THR A 281 -0.48 -24.75 4.09
CA THR A 281 -0.39 -24.15 2.76
C THR A 281 -1.79 -23.98 2.20
N ASP A 282 -2.06 -22.80 1.65
CA ASP A 282 -3.25 -22.48 0.88
C ASP A 282 -2.90 -22.48 -0.62
N ALA A 283 -3.57 -23.33 -1.39
CA ALA A 283 -3.33 -23.49 -2.82
C ALA A 283 -4.36 -22.76 -3.70
N ASN A 284 -5.29 -22.00 -3.09
CA ASN A 284 -6.24 -21.19 -3.84
C ASN A 284 -5.51 -20.08 -4.62
N PHE A 285 -6.09 -19.68 -5.75
CA PHE A 285 -5.55 -18.61 -6.59
C PHE A 285 -5.77 -17.24 -5.94
N TYR A 286 -4.67 -16.48 -5.82
CA TYR A 286 -4.65 -15.10 -5.39
C TYR A 286 -3.73 -14.27 -6.29
N ASN A 287 -3.94 -12.97 -6.30
CA ASN A 287 -2.99 -11.99 -6.82
C ASN A 287 -3.05 -10.74 -5.94
N HIS A 288 -2.31 -9.68 -6.27
CA HIS A 288 -2.29 -8.47 -5.44
C HIS A 288 -3.67 -7.80 -5.23
N TYR A 289 -4.64 -8.01 -6.12
CA TYR A 289 -6.01 -7.53 -5.90
C TYR A 289 -6.74 -8.26 -4.76
N SER A 290 -6.31 -9.48 -4.42
CA SER A 290 -6.83 -10.25 -3.29
C SER A 290 -6.61 -9.56 -1.95
N GLU A 291 -5.60 -8.69 -1.83
CA GLU A 291 -5.40 -7.86 -0.63
C GLU A 291 -6.57 -6.90 -0.41
N ILE A 292 -6.93 -6.13 -1.44
CA ILE A 292 -8.06 -5.19 -1.40
C ILE A 292 -9.35 -5.96 -1.09
N ALA A 293 -9.64 -7.02 -1.85
CA ALA A 293 -10.85 -7.81 -1.66
C ALA A 293 -10.95 -8.39 -0.23
N THR A 294 -9.82 -8.79 0.35
CA THR A 294 -9.76 -9.32 1.72
C THR A 294 -10.06 -8.23 2.76
N VAL A 295 -9.49 -7.04 2.59
CA VAL A 295 -9.74 -5.86 3.44
C VAL A 295 -11.20 -5.42 3.33
N GLU A 296 -11.74 -5.37 2.12
CA GLU A 296 -13.14 -5.05 1.85
C GLU A 296 -14.09 -6.02 2.53
N ALA A 297 -13.86 -7.32 2.39
CA ALA A 297 -14.68 -8.34 3.02
C ALA A 297 -14.56 -8.33 4.55
N ASN A 298 -13.36 -8.11 5.09
CA ASN A 298 -13.13 -8.15 6.53
C ASN A 298 -13.89 -7.06 7.29
N TRP A 299 -13.96 -5.84 6.74
CA TRP A 299 -14.62 -4.70 7.38
C TRP A 299 -15.97 -4.31 6.75
N ASP A 300 -16.47 -5.12 5.82
CA ASP A 300 -17.70 -4.84 5.07
C ASP A 300 -17.66 -3.43 4.45
N LEU A 301 -16.60 -3.19 3.67
CA LEU A 301 -16.39 -1.93 2.96
C LEU A 301 -17.23 -1.89 1.68
N HIS A 302 -17.23 -0.74 1.01
CA HIS A 302 -17.55 -0.70 -0.40
C HIS A 302 -16.42 -1.31 -1.25
N THR A 303 -16.66 -1.45 -2.55
CA THR A 303 -15.62 -1.87 -3.50
C THR A 303 -15.16 -0.72 -4.40
N LEU A 304 -14.01 -0.85 -5.06
CA LEU A 304 -13.53 0.10 -6.08
C LEU A 304 -14.27 -0.08 -7.42
N GLY A 305 -14.90 -1.24 -7.63
CA GLY A 305 -15.60 -1.55 -8.87
C GLY A 305 -14.67 -1.90 -10.03
N ARG A 306 -13.46 -2.37 -9.71
CA ARG A 306 -12.42 -2.77 -10.66
C ARG A 306 -12.12 -4.27 -10.47
N TYR A 307 -10.85 -4.68 -10.56
CA TYR A 307 -10.45 -6.08 -10.42
C TYR A 307 -10.47 -6.59 -8.97
N ASP A 308 -10.57 -5.70 -7.98
CA ASP A 308 -10.87 -6.00 -6.57
C ASP A 308 -12.14 -6.86 -6.42
N VAL A 309 -13.23 -6.53 -7.13
CA VAL A 309 -14.50 -7.28 -7.07
C VAL A 309 -14.33 -8.73 -7.54
N GLY A 310 -13.46 -8.92 -8.53
CA GLY A 310 -13.17 -10.20 -9.15
C GLY A 310 -12.15 -11.04 -8.38
N ALA A 311 -11.40 -10.47 -7.44
CA ALA A 311 -10.36 -11.20 -6.74
C ALA A 311 -10.95 -12.20 -5.73
N ASN A 312 -10.11 -13.17 -5.34
CA ASN A 312 -10.44 -14.08 -4.25
C ASN A 312 -10.04 -13.44 -2.92
N VAL A 313 -10.88 -13.59 -1.90
CA VAL A 313 -10.51 -13.28 -0.51
C VAL A 313 -9.69 -14.43 0.07
N PHE A 314 -8.65 -14.13 0.84
CA PHE A 314 -7.84 -15.16 1.51
C PHE A 314 -8.74 -16.14 2.27
N ALA A 315 -8.56 -17.44 2.07
CA ALA A 315 -9.54 -18.46 2.44
C ALA A 315 -9.89 -18.46 3.95
N ASN A 316 -8.92 -18.16 4.81
CA ASN A 316 -9.13 -18.02 6.25
C ASN A 316 -10.05 -16.85 6.61
N VAL A 317 -10.00 -15.75 5.84
CA VAL A 317 -10.88 -14.58 5.98
C VAL A 317 -12.23 -14.86 5.31
N ALA A 318 -12.22 -15.45 4.12
CA ALA A 318 -13.43 -15.84 3.37
C ALA A 318 -14.38 -16.69 4.22
N ALA A 319 -13.81 -17.65 4.97
CA ALA A 319 -14.56 -18.50 5.90
C ALA A 319 -15.24 -17.75 7.05
N LYS A 320 -14.86 -16.50 7.33
CA LYS A 320 -15.44 -15.62 8.36
C LYS A 320 -16.43 -14.61 7.78
N THR A 321 -16.23 -14.21 6.54
CA THR A 321 -17.00 -13.15 5.86
C THR A 321 -18.09 -13.71 4.95
N GLY A 322 -18.12 -15.03 4.71
CA GLY A 322 -19.08 -15.67 3.82
C GLY A 322 -18.70 -15.57 2.35
N GLU A 323 -17.46 -15.18 2.04
CA GLU A 323 -16.96 -15.17 0.67
C GLU A 323 -16.75 -16.58 0.15
N HIS A 324 -16.98 -16.75 -1.16
CA HIS A 324 -16.70 -17.99 -1.85
C HIS A 324 -15.37 -17.87 -2.59
N VAL A 325 -14.37 -18.65 -2.17
CA VAL A 325 -13.10 -18.76 -2.90
C VAL A 325 -13.33 -19.51 -4.21
N ARG A 326 -13.12 -18.83 -5.33
CA ARG A 326 -13.37 -19.36 -6.67
C ARG A 326 -12.19 -20.19 -7.16
N ASN A 327 -12.50 -21.29 -7.84
CA ASN A 327 -11.49 -22.12 -8.49
C ASN A 327 -10.96 -21.40 -9.73
N TRP A 328 -9.64 -21.34 -9.86
CA TRP A 328 -8.96 -20.86 -11.05
C TRP A 328 -8.62 -22.03 -11.97
N THR A 329 -8.95 -21.90 -13.26
CA THR A 329 -8.78 -22.98 -14.25
C THR A 329 -7.86 -22.61 -15.41
N GLU A 330 -7.40 -21.37 -15.46
CA GLU A 330 -6.51 -20.88 -16.53
C GLU A 330 -5.05 -20.90 -16.08
N SER A 331 -4.15 -20.69 -17.05
CA SER A 331 -2.74 -20.43 -16.77
C SER A 331 -2.37 -19.10 -17.41
N ARG A 332 -2.01 -18.12 -16.57
CA ARG A 332 -1.59 -16.78 -16.97
C ARG A 332 -0.18 -16.53 -16.45
N TYR A 333 0.60 -15.78 -17.21
CA TYR A 333 1.99 -15.48 -16.84
C TYR A 333 2.08 -14.22 -15.99
N TYR A 334 1.27 -13.20 -16.29
CA TYR A 334 1.30 -11.91 -15.59
C TYR A 334 2.67 -11.22 -15.59
N ASN A 335 3.37 -11.28 -16.74
CA ASN A 335 4.70 -10.64 -16.92
C ASN A 335 4.69 -9.46 -17.88
N LEU A 336 3.52 -9.11 -18.45
CA LEU A 336 3.41 -8.05 -19.44
C LEU A 336 2.17 -7.24 -19.17
N SER A 337 2.34 -5.91 -19.17
CA SER A 337 1.23 -4.99 -18.99
C SER A 337 0.38 -4.93 -20.26
N TYR A 338 -0.94 -4.85 -20.06
CA TYR A 338 -1.88 -4.55 -21.13
C TYR A 338 -1.87 -3.03 -21.46
N PRO A 339 -2.41 -2.60 -22.63
CA PRO A 339 -2.51 -1.19 -23.02
C PRO A 339 -3.27 -0.30 -22.01
N GLY A 340 -2.84 0.93 -21.77
CA GLY A 340 -3.54 1.83 -20.84
C GLY A 340 -3.02 3.25 -20.84
N ILE A 341 -3.52 4.07 -19.91
CA ILE A 341 -3.21 5.50 -19.85
C ILE A 341 -1.77 5.79 -19.42
N PHE A 342 -1.13 4.84 -18.73
CA PHE A 342 0.27 4.94 -18.32
C PHE A 342 1.22 4.10 -19.17
N ASN A 343 0.70 3.45 -20.21
CA ASN A 343 1.55 2.63 -21.05
C ASN A 343 2.46 3.50 -21.94
N ALA A 344 3.67 3.03 -22.20
CA ALA A 344 4.61 3.65 -23.13
C ALA A 344 4.07 3.79 -24.56
N ALA A 345 4.82 4.54 -25.39
CA ALA A 345 4.41 4.88 -26.75
C ALA A 345 4.11 3.63 -27.59
N GLY A 346 2.88 3.54 -28.12
CA GLY A 346 2.44 2.48 -29.04
C GLY A 346 1.38 1.51 -28.49
N LYS A 347 1.03 1.61 -27.20
CA LYS A 347 0.00 0.79 -26.56
C LYS A 347 -0.85 1.62 -25.58
N TRP A 348 -1.17 2.85 -25.96
CA TRP A 348 -2.10 3.68 -25.19
C TRP A 348 -3.53 3.14 -25.31
N ALA A 349 -4.28 3.16 -24.21
CA ALA A 349 -5.74 2.97 -24.20
C ALA A 349 -6.42 3.96 -23.24
N PRO A 350 -7.72 4.26 -23.41
CA PRO A 350 -8.44 5.19 -22.54
C PRO A 350 -8.47 4.75 -21.09
N GLN A 351 -8.68 5.71 -20.17
CA GLN A 351 -8.84 5.43 -18.75
C GLN A 351 -10.05 4.51 -18.55
N PRO A 352 -9.87 3.31 -17.97
CA PRO A 352 -10.98 2.41 -17.68
C PRO A 352 -12.02 3.05 -16.74
N VAL A 353 -13.30 2.89 -17.07
CA VAL A 353 -14.42 3.30 -16.22
C VAL A 353 -14.72 2.18 -15.21
N PRO A 354 -14.68 2.42 -13.88
CA PRO A 354 -15.10 1.44 -12.89
C PRO A 354 -16.55 0.99 -13.11
N ASN A 355 -16.84 -0.30 -12.91
CA ASN A 355 -18.19 -0.82 -13.03
C ASN A 355 -18.98 -0.61 -11.73
N THR A 356 -19.64 0.54 -11.62
CA THR A 356 -20.48 0.98 -10.50
C THR A 356 -21.74 0.13 -10.26
N ASN A 357 -22.04 -0.81 -11.16
CA ASN A 357 -23.14 -1.76 -10.99
C ASN A 357 -22.69 -3.08 -10.37
N LEU A 358 -21.38 -3.34 -10.26
CA LEU A 358 -20.88 -4.54 -9.62
C LEU A 358 -21.29 -4.62 -8.15
N ARG A 359 -21.58 -5.86 -7.74
CA ARG A 359 -21.90 -6.22 -6.37
C ARG A 359 -21.27 -7.57 -6.06
N ILE A 360 -20.68 -7.70 -4.87
CA ILE A 360 -20.11 -8.94 -4.37
C ILE A 360 -20.51 -9.12 -2.91
N ASN A 361 -21.12 -10.26 -2.60
CA ASN A 361 -21.59 -10.60 -1.24
C ASN A 361 -22.35 -9.45 -0.54
N GLY A 362 -23.24 -8.76 -1.27
CA GLY A 362 -24.04 -7.64 -0.77
C GLY A 362 -23.35 -6.27 -0.79
N ARG A 363 -22.01 -6.21 -0.85
CA ARG A 363 -21.23 -4.97 -0.98
C ARG A 363 -21.44 -4.34 -2.36
N THR A 364 -21.44 -3.02 -2.39
CA THR A 364 -21.56 -2.21 -3.62
C THR A 364 -20.29 -1.41 -3.84
N VAL A 365 -20.09 -0.95 -5.07
CA VAL A 365 -19.12 0.12 -5.35
C VAL A 365 -19.39 1.35 -4.49
N LEU A 366 -18.32 2.03 -4.06
CA LEU A 366 -18.38 3.22 -3.21
C LEU A 366 -19.31 4.29 -3.83
N PRO A 367 -20.25 4.89 -3.07
CA PRO A 367 -21.20 5.86 -3.62
C PRO A 367 -20.55 7.04 -4.35
N SER A 368 -19.41 7.54 -3.88
CA SER A 368 -18.67 8.64 -4.53
C SER A 368 -18.03 8.23 -5.87
N ILE A 369 -17.57 6.98 -6.00
CA ILE A 369 -17.14 6.42 -7.30
C ILE A 369 -18.36 6.35 -8.23
N LYS A 370 -19.52 5.91 -7.74
CA LYS A 370 -20.75 5.88 -8.52
C LYS A 370 -21.22 7.27 -8.96
N GLU A 371 -21.11 8.28 -8.11
CA GLU A 371 -21.42 9.66 -8.47
C GLU A 371 -20.51 10.17 -9.60
N THR A 372 -19.22 9.86 -9.52
CA THR A 372 -18.22 10.28 -10.51
C THR A 372 -18.38 9.55 -11.85
N TRP A 373 -18.61 8.24 -11.82
CA TRP A 373 -18.47 7.35 -12.99
C TRP A 373 -19.78 6.73 -13.48
N GLY A 374 -20.87 6.83 -12.72
CA GLY A 374 -22.12 6.10 -12.97
C GLY A 374 -22.83 6.45 -14.28
N HIS A 375 -22.48 7.58 -14.90
CA HIS A 375 -23.01 7.98 -16.20
C HIS A 375 -22.25 7.37 -17.39
N LEU A 376 -21.07 6.76 -17.17
CA LEU A 376 -20.19 6.18 -18.19
C LEU A 376 -20.19 4.64 -18.19
N GLN A 377 -21.17 4.00 -17.56
CA GLN A 377 -21.12 2.56 -17.26
C GLN A 377 -21.11 1.64 -18.47
N ASN A 378 -21.52 2.13 -19.64
CA ASN A 378 -21.42 1.38 -20.88
C ASN A 378 -19.97 1.27 -21.39
N GLU A 379 -19.03 2.02 -20.82
CA GLU A 379 -17.61 2.07 -21.21
C GLU A 379 -16.71 1.22 -20.29
N THR A 380 -17.30 0.47 -19.36
CA THR A 380 -16.53 -0.30 -18.38
C THR A 380 -15.89 -1.55 -18.98
N ILE A 381 -14.65 -1.83 -18.57
CA ILE A 381 -13.92 -3.08 -18.89
C ILE A 381 -14.02 -4.11 -17.75
N TYR A 382 -14.61 -3.73 -16.61
CA TYR A 382 -14.62 -4.55 -15.41
C TYR A 382 -15.91 -5.36 -15.32
N HIS A 383 -15.78 -6.68 -15.22
CA HIS A 383 -16.93 -7.60 -15.24
C HIS A 383 -16.99 -8.53 -14.01
N GLY A 384 -16.13 -8.32 -13.01
CA GLY A 384 -16.08 -9.15 -11.80
C GLY A 384 -15.54 -10.57 -12.03
N ALA A 385 -14.82 -10.78 -13.13
CA ALA A 385 -14.12 -12.03 -13.45
C ALA A 385 -12.95 -12.27 -12.49
N LEU A 386 -12.66 -13.55 -12.21
CA LEU A 386 -11.49 -13.93 -11.41
C LEU A 386 -10.20 -13.73 -12.20
N GLU A 387 -10.25 -14.07 -13.48
CA GLU A 387 -9.17 -13.91 -14.43
C GLU A 387 -9.07 -12.46 -14.87
N VAL A 388 -7.95 -11.83 -14.55
CA VAL A 388 -7.68 -10.43 -14.91
C VAL A 388 -6.84 -10.34 -16.19
N PRO A 389 -6.97 -9.25 -16.95
CA PRO A 389 -6.18 -9.03 -18.16
C PRO A 389 -4.66 -8.98 -17.94
N ASP A 390 -3.92 -9.35 -18.97
CA ASP A 390 -2.47 -9.16 -19.09
C ASP A 390 -2.12 -8.77 -20.54
N GLY A 391 -0.83 -8.60 -20.84
CA GLY A 391 -0.35 -8.19 -22.16
C GLY A 391 -0.65 -9.18 -23.30
N TYR A 392 -1.07 -10.41 -23.00
CA TYR A 392 -1.52 -11.41 -23.99
C TYR A 392 -3.04 -11.60 -24.00
N HIS A 393 -3.72 -11.22 -22.92
CA HIS A 393 -5.16 -11.33 -22.73
C HIS A 393 -5.73 -9.95 -22.42
N LEU A 394 -5.87 -9.14 -23.47
CA LEU A 394 -6.19 -7.72 -23.35
C LEU A 394 -7.60 -7.49 -22.76
N PRO A 395 -7.81 -6.40 -22.00
CA PRO A 395 -9.16 -5.97 -21.69
C PRO A 395 -9.91 -5.55 -22.97
N VAL A 396 -11.23 -5.71 -22.94
CA VAL A 396 -12.10 -5.30 -24.04
C VAL A 396 -12.65 -3.91 -23.74
N TYR A 397 -12.08 -2.89 -24.36
CA TYR A 397 -12.60 -1.53 -24.32
C TYR A 397 -13.85 -1.40 -25.20
N ALA A 398 -14.83 -0.63 -24.74
CA ALA A 398 -16.08 -0.36 -25.45
C ALA A 398 -15.90 0.59 -26.64
#